data_AF-A0A179BQL3-F1
#
_entry.id   AF-A0A179BQL3-F1
#
_cell.length_a   1.000
_cell.length_b   1.000
_cell.length_c   1.000
_cell.angle_alpha   90.00
_cell.angle_beta   90.00
_cell.angle_gamma   90.00
#
_symmetry.space_group_name_H-M   'P 1'
#
loop_
_entity.id
_entity.type
_entity.pdbx_description
1 polymer ?
#
loop_
_entity_poly.entity_id
_entity_poly.type
_entity_poly.pdbx_seq_one_letter_code
_entity_poly.pdbx_strand_id
1 'polypeptide(L)'
;MSEMHIRWTLCRSYDDARDFTGVIYLHERDGKPLFWGKAEKSAFGGHSRIIDGLKYSVRYPESYRHWIDACLAQGDRLYIGEIVGTEIGNEENHLKIAEICKFLLMAYPAAYNKQQESATYFDLRHTGYVPEILAGKVKK
;
A
#
# COMPACT_ATOMS: atom_id res chain seq x y z
N MET A 1 -7.17 -22.73 -0.17
CA MET A 1 -6.68 -21.46 -0.76
C MET A 1 -5.27 -21.26 -0.25
N SER A 2 -4.33 -20.84 -1.09
CA SER A 2 -2.97 -20.51 -0.64
C SER A 2 -3.02 -19.22 0.19
N GLU A 3 -2.58 -19.28 1.44
CA GLU A 3 -2.40 -18.12 2.32
C GLU A 3 -1.48 -17.08 1.63
N MET A 4 -1.89 -15.81 1.59
CA MET A 4 -1.08 -14.74 1.00
C MET A 4 -0.47 -13.87 2.10
N HIS A 5 0.79 -13.48 1.93
CA HIS A 5 1.52 -12.75 2.96
C HIS A 5 1.78 -11.32 2.49
N ILE A 6 1.43 -10.35 3.34
CA ILE A 6 1.79 -8.94 3.15
C ILE A 6 2.83 -8.58 4.20
N ARG A 7 3.99 -8.10 3.75
CA ARG A 7 5.02 -7.50 4.61
C ARG A 7 4.85 -5.99 4.60
N TRP A 8 4.62 -5.42 5.78
CA TRP A 8 4.43 -3.98 5.94
C TRP A 8 5.69 -3.28 6.42
N THR A 9 5.97 -2.13 5.80
CA THR A 9 7.03 -1.19 6.18
C THR A 9 6.40 0.14 6.56
N LEU A 10 6.78 0.71 7.70
CA LEU A 10 6.42 2.07 8.08
C LEU A 10 7.42 3.05 7.48
N CYS A 11 6.97 3.87 6.53
CA CYS A 11 7.77 4.93 5.92
C CYS A 11 7.61 6.22 6.73
N ARG A 12 8.74 6.84 7.09
CA ARG A 12 8.77 8.10 7.86
C ARG A 12 8.96 9.33 6.99
N SER A 13 9.25 9.13 5.71
CA SER A 13 9.42 10.18 4.73
C SER A 13 8.94 9.71 3.36
N TYR A 14 8.72 10.66 2.46
CA TYR A 14 8.55 10.34 1.04
C TYR A 14 9.76 9.58 0.47
N ASP A 15 10.98 9.93 0.90
CA ASP A 15 12.21 9.29 0.41
C ASP A 15 12.29 7.81 0.81
N ASP A 16 11.75 7.44 1.98
CA ASP A 16 11.66 6.04 2.40
C ASP A 16 10.71 5.23 1.49
N ALA A 17 9.65 5.88 1.01
CA ALA A 17 8.58 5.24 0.26
C ALA A 17 8.83 5.20 -1.25
N ARG A 18 9.66 6.11 -1.79
CA ARG A 18 9.71 6.40 -3.24
C ARG A 18 10.10 5.22 -4.13
N ASP A 19 10.86 4.26 -3.60
CA ASP A 19 11.47 3.18 -4.38
C ASP A 19 10.62 1.89 -4.40
N PHE A 20 9.54 1.82 -3.62
CA PHE A 20 8.64 0.67 -3.62
C PHE A 20 7.86 0.54 -4.94
N THR A 21 7.70 -0.68 -5.43
CA THR A 21 6.94 -1.03 -6.64
C THR A 21 6.06 -2.25 -6.37
N GLY A 22 4.94 -2.38 -7.07
CA GLY A 22 4.06 -3.54 -6.90
C GLY A 22 3.47 -3.62 -5.49
N VAL A 23 3.16 -2.47 -4.89
CA VAL A 23 2.76 -2.38 -3.47
C VAL A 23 1.34 -1.87 -3.28
N ILE A 24 0.79 -2.17 -2.11
CA ILE A 24 -0.36 -1.51 -1.51
C ILE A 24 0.17 -0.50 -0.50
N TYR A 25 -0.50 0.63 -0.30
CA TYR A 25 -0.12 1.59 0.73
C TYR A 25 -1.34 2.08 1.50
N LEU A 26 -1.10 2.45 2.76
CA LEU A 26 -2.10 2.96 3.68
C LEU A 26 -1.59 4.24 4.34
N HIS A 27 -2.37 5.31 4.26
CA HIS A 27 -2.30 6.41 5.20
C HIS A 27 -3.24 6.14 6.38
N GLU A 28 -2.72 6.19 7.60
CA GLU A 28 -3.45 5.94 8.84
C GLU A 28 -3.20 7.08 9.84
N ARG A 29 -4.23 7.48 10.59
CA ARG A 29 -4.11 8.40 11.72
C ARG A 29 -4.90 7.87 12.90
N ASP A 30 -4.30 7.84 14.08
CA ASP A 30 -4.94 7.37 15.33
C ASP A 30 -5.61 5.98 15.20
N GLY A 31 -4.93 5.05 14.52
CA GLY A 31 -5.43 3.69 14.26
C GLY A 31 -6.62 3.61 13.31
N LYS A 32 -6.95 4.68 12.59
CA LYS A 32 -8.02 4.74 11.59
C LYS A 32 -7.45 4.90 10.19
N PRO A 33 -7.94 4.13 9.20
CA PRO A 33 -7.49 4.26 7.83
C PRO A 33 -8.04 5.56 7.21
N LEU A 34 -7.16 6.39 6.68
CA LEU A 34 -7.50 7.61 5.95
C LEU A 34 -7.58 7.34 4.45
N PHE A 35 -6.61 6.62 3.91
CA PHE A 35 -6.56 6.29 2.49
C PHE A 35 -5.81 4.99 2.20
N TRP A 36 -6.44 4.07 1.48
CA TRP A 36 -5.83 2.92 0.83
C TRP A 36 -5.50 3.25 -0.61
N GLY A 37 -4.31 2.89 -1.05
CA GLY A 37 -3.91 2.98 -2.44
C GLY A 37 -2.99 1.86 -2.88
N LYS A 38 -2.63 1.89 -4.15
CA LYS A 38 -1.77 0.89 -4.78
C LYS A 38 -0.85 1.53 -5.81
N ALA A 39 0.32 0.94 -5.96
CA ALA A 39 1.31 1.23 -6.99
C ALA A 39 1.64 -0.08 -7.72
N GLU A 40 0.62 -0.68 -8.36
CA GLU A 40 0.72 -2.00 -8.99
C GLU A 40 1.67 -2.02 -10.21
N LYS A 41 1.62 -0.99 -11.07
CA LYS A 41 2.40 -0.87 -12.32
C LYS A 41 3.36 0.32 -12.31
N SER A 42 3.61 0.88 -11.13
CA SER A 42 4.37 2.11 -10.94
C SER A 42 5.26 2.00 -9.71
N ALA A 43 6.33 2.78 -9.67
CA ALA A 43 6.97 3.10 -8.39
C ALA A 43 6.03 3.98 -7.56
N PHE A 44 6.13 3.90 -6.24
CA PHE A 44 5.34 4.73 -5.34
C PHE A 44 5.66 6.21 -5.59
N GLY A 45 6.94 6.58 -5.68
CA GLY A 45 7.32 7.96 -5.94
C GLY A 45 8.60 8.14 -6.74
N GLY A 46 9.22 9.30 -6.57
CA GLY A 46 10.48 9.71 -7.20
C GLY A 46 10.31 10.11 -8.67
N HIS A 47 11.24 9.64 -9.50
CA HIS A 47 11.24 9.85 -10.94
C HIS A 47 10.94 8.57 -11.69
N SER A 48 10.36 8.70 -12.89
CA SER A 48 10.20 7.58 -13.81
C SER A 48 11.57 6.96 -14.08
N ARG A 49 11.64 5.63 -14.03
CA ARG A 49 12.91 4.89 -14.10
C ARG A 49 12.71 3.52 -14.73
N ILE A 50 13.82 2.89 -15.11
CA ILE A 50 13.83 1.54 -15.65
C ILE A 50 14.30 0.59 -14.55
N ILE A 51 13.53 -0.45 -14.27
CA ILE A 51 13.86 -1.53 -13.32
C ILE A 51 13.71 -2.83 -14.10
N ASP A 52 14.76 -3.65 -14.16
CA ASP A 52 14.79 -4.92 -14.91
C ASP A 52 14.33 -4.78 -16.38
N GLY A 53 14.72 -3.68 -17.03
CA GLY A 53 14.34 -3.39 -18.42
C GLY A 53 12.91 -2.88 -18.60
N LEU A 54 12.09 -2.83 -17.55
CA LEU A 54 10.73 -2.31 -17.57
C LEU A 54 10.69 -0.84 -17.14
N LYS A 55 9.99 -0.02 -17.93
CA LYS A 55 9.76 1.40 -17.61
C LYS A 55 8.64 1.54 -16.60
N TYR A 56 8.97 2.00 -15.40
CA TYR A 56 8.02 2.33 -14.36
C TYR A 56 7.68 3.82 -14.38
N SER A 57 6.40 4.14 -14.48
CA SER A 57 5.88 5.46 -14.11
C SER A 57 5.89 5.61 -12.60
N VAL A 58 5.61 6.82 -12.11
CA VAL A 58 5.57 7.14 -10.69
C VAL A 58 4.16 7.54 -10.26
N ARG A 59 3.71 6.98 -9.13
CA ARG A 59 2.38 7.30 -8.58
C ARG A 59 2.35 8.70 -7.95
N TYR A 60 3.38 9.02 -7.17
CA TYR A 60 3.61 10.32 -6.56
C TYR A 60 4.94 10.88 -7.06
N PRO A 61 4.98 11.58 -8.21
CA PRO A 61 6.22 12.19 -8.69
C PRO A 61 6.78 13.19 -7.68
N GLU A 62 8.04 13.60 -7.82
CA GLU A 62 8.70 14.55 -6.90
C GLU A 62 7.88 15.82 -6.63
N SER A 63 7.14 16.30 -7.63
CA SER A 63 6.25 17.46 -7.47
C SER A 63 5.13 17.24 -6.45
N TYR A 64 4.78 15.99 -6.09
CA TYR A 64 3.76 15.61 -5.12
C TYR A 64 4.34 15.30 -3.73
N ARG A 65 5.67 15.30 -3.58
CA ARG A 65 6.35 15.04 -2.30
C ARG A 65 5.76 15.85 -1.15
N HIS A 66 5.51 17.14 -1.39
CA HIS A 66 4.98 18.06 -0.38
C HIS A 66 3.63 17.59 0.21
N TRP A 67 2.80 16.87 -0.55
CA TRP A 67 1.57 16.31 -0.02
C TRP A 67 1.83 15.16 0.96
N ILE A 68 2.75 14.26 0.62
CA ILE A 68 3.14 13.14 1.49
C ILE A 68 3.78 13.68 2.77
N ASP A 69 4.75 14.58 2.63
CA ASP A 69 5.44 15.18 3.77
C ASP A 69 4.47 15.97 4.67
N ALA A 70 3.49 16.69 4.09
CA ALA A 70 2.47 17.39 4.86
C ALA A 70 1.55 16.44 5.64
N CYS A 71 1.12 15.32 5.04
CA CYS A 71 0.37 14.28 5.73
C CYS A 71 1.15 13.71 6.93
N LEU A 72 2.42 13.34 6.70
CA LEU A 72 3.29 12.80 7.75
C LEU A 72 3.53 13.83 8.86
N ALA A 73 3.74 15.10 8.52
CA ALA A 73 3.90 16.18 9.49
C ALA A 73 2.65 16.43 10.36
N GLN A 74 1.46 16.09 9.86
CA GLN A 74 0.21 16.15 10.62
C GLN A 74 -0.04 14.92 11.52
N GLY A 75 0.91 13.97 11.56
CA GLY A 75 0.81 12.76 12.35
C GLY A 75 0.22 11.56 11.61
N ASP A 76 0.06 11.63 10.28
CA ASP A 76 -0.25 10.44 9.50
C ASP A 76 0.93 9.47 9.52
N ARG A 77 0.60 8.18 9.47
CA ARG A 77 1.55 7.10 9.25
C ARG A 77 1.33 6.54 7.85
N LEU A 78 2.41 6.49 7.07
CA LEU A 78 2.42 5.84 5.76
C LEU A 78 2.98 4.43 5.89
N TYR A 79 2.15 3.44 5.62
CA TYR A 79 2.56 2.05 5.54
C TYR A 79 2.61 1.60 4.08
N ILE A 80 3.66 0.90 3.71
CA ILE A 80 3.81 0.25 2.41
C ILE A 80 3.76 -1.27 2.62
N GLY A 81 2.85 -1.94 1.94
CA GLY A 81 2.64 -3.38 1.96
C GLY A 81 3.12 -4.05 0.68
N GLU A 82 4.14 -4.87 0.81
CA GLU A 82 4.67 -5.72 -0.26
C GLU A 82 4.02 -7.11 -0.19
N ILE A 83 3.57 -7.63 -1.33
CA ILE A 83 3.08 -9.02 -1.40
C ILE A 83 4.29 -9.95 -1.50
N VAL A 84 4.45 -10.85 -0.54
CA VAL A 84 5.58 -11.77 -0.48
C VAL A 84 5.34 -12.96 -1.42
N GLY A 85 6.39 -13.38 -2.13
CA GLY A 85 6.35 -14.55 -3.01
C GLY A 85 5.75 -14.28 -4.39
N THR A 86 5.56 -13.02 -4.76
CA THR A 86 5.14 -12.60 -6.11
C THR A 86 6.30 -11.99 -6.89
N GLU A 87 6.50 -12.42 -8.13
CA GLU A 87 7.49 -11.83 -9.04
C GLU A 87 7.03 -10.46 -9.56
N ILE A 88 7.92 -9.48 -9.51
CA ILE A 88 7.66 -8.13 -10.03
C ILE A 88 7.54 -8.20 -11.57
N GLY A 89 6.52 -7.57 -12.14
CA GLY A 89 6.34 -7.46 -13.60
C GLY A 89 5.39 -8.49 -14.24
N ASN A 90 4.88 -9.47 -13.48
CA ASN A 90 3.85 -10.39 -13.98
C ASN A 90 2.45 -9.74 -13.93
N GLU A 91 1.71 -9.81 -15.04
CA GLU A 91 0.36 -9.25 -15.15
C GLU A 91 -0.63 -9.82 -14.12
N GLU A 92 -0.54 -11.10 -13.80
CA GLU A 92 -1.37 -11.74 -12.76
C GLU A 92 -1.11 -11.10 -11.39
N ASN A 93 0.13 -10.73 -11.09
CA ASN A 93 0.49 -10.08 -9.82
C ASN A 93 -0.08 -8.65 -9.74
N HIS A 94 -0.13 -7.91 -10.85
CA HIS A 94 -0.76 -6.60 -10.87
C HIS A 94 -2.27 -6.68 -10.57
N LEU A 95 -2.98 -7.61 -11.21
CA LEU A 95 -4.40 -7.85 -10.96
C LEU A 95 -4.65 -8.27 -9.51
N LYS A 96 -3.73 -9.07 -8.95
CA LYS A 96 -3.79 -9.52 -7.57
C LYS A 96 -3.64 -8.37 -6.57
N ILE A 97 -2.68 -7.46 -6.78
CA ILE A 97 -2.52 -6.24 -5.96
C ILE A 97 -3.80 -5.39 -6.01
N ALA A 98 -4.39 -5.23 -7.20
CA ALA A 98 -5.64 -4.51 -7.38
C ALA A 98 -6.77 -5.09 -6.52
N GLU A 99 -6.98 -6.41 -6.60
CA GLU A 99 -8.04 -7.11 -5.88
C GLU A 99 -7.81 -7.14 -4.37
N ILE A 100 -6.56 -7.34 -3.92
CA ILE A 100 -6.22 -7.28 -2.49
C ILE A 100 -6.47 -5.87 -1.94
N CYS A 101 -6.08 -4.82 -2.65
CA CYS A 101 -6.35 -3.44 -2.24
C CYS A 101 -7.86 -3.18 -2.13
N LYS A 102 -8.65 -3.71 -3.08
CA LYS A 102 -10.12 -3.61 -3.06
C LYS A 102 -10.72 -4.35 -1.86
N PHE A 103 -10.22 -5.55 -1.56
CA PHE A 103 -10.61 -6.34 -0.40
C PHE A 103 -10.29 -5.63 0.91
N LEU A 104 -9.08 -5.11 1.08
CA LEU A 104 -8.68 -4.33 2.27
C LEU A 104 -9.56 -3.09 2.45
N LEU A 105 -9.85 -2.37 1.36
CA LEU A 105 -10.72 -1.20 1.41
C LEU A 105 -12.18 -1.55 1.75
N MET A 106 -12.68 -2.72 1.32
CA MET A 106 -14.01 -3.21 1.68
C MET A 106 -14.05 -3.62 3.17
N ALA A 107 -13.04 -4.35 3.65
CA ALA A 107 -12.96 -4.81 5.03
C ALA A 107 -12.68 -3.69 6.03
N TYR A 108 -11.90 -2.67 5.62
CA TYR A 108 -11.47 -1.55 6.45
C TYR A 108 -11.70 -0.22 5.70
N PRO A 109 -12.95 0.29 5.67
CA PRO A 109 -13.30 1.51 4.95
C PRO A 109 -12.49 2.72 5.42
N ALA A 110 -11.95 3.46 4.46
CA ALA A 110 -11.13 4.64 4.70
C ALA A 110 -11.86 5.94 4.30
N ALA A 111 -11.59 7.02 5.03
CA ALA A 111 -12.34 8.27 4.90
C ALA A 111 -12.26 8.91 3.49
N TYR A 112 -11.11 8.79 2.82
CA TYR A 112 -10.86 9.43 1.52
C TYR A 112 -10.97 8.49 0.33
N ASN A 113 -11.38 7.24 0.54
CA ASN A 113 -11.67 6.31 -0.54
C ASN A 113 -13.17 6.23 -0.81
N LYS A 114 -13.55 6.00 -2.07
CA LYS A 114 -14.90 5.56 -2.40
C LYS A 114 -15.13 4.15 -1.83
N GLN A 115 -16.27 3.96 -1.16
CA GLN A 115 -16.67 2.64 -0.66
C GLN A 115 -16.76 1.60 -1.79
N GLN A 116 -16.38 0.37 -1.47
CA GLN A 116 -16.45 -0.76 -2.38
C GLN A 116 -17.67 -1.62 -2.02
N GLU A 117 -18.45 -2.00 -3.04
CA GLU A 117 -19.66 -2.80 -2.85
C GLU A 117 -19.36 -4.30 -2.78
N SER A 118 -18.26 -4.74 -3.38
CA SER A 118 -17.84 -6.14 -3.40
C SER A 118 -16.35 -6.27 -3.67
N ALA A 119 -15.73 -7.34 -3.15
CA ALA A 119 -14.36 -7.72 -3.45
C ALA A 119 -14.21 -9.23 -3.34
N THR A 120 -13.25 -9.78 -4.08
CA THR A 120 -12.78 -11.15 -3.86
C THR A 120 -12.24 -11.28 -2.45
N TYR A 121 -12.61 -12.36 -1.74
CA TYR A 121 -12.06 -12.64 -0.42
C TYR A 121 -10.61 -13.14 -0.52
N PHE A 122 -9.74 -12.62 0.35
CA PHE A 122 -8.37 -13.10 0.50
C PHE A 122 -8.10 -13.48 1.95
N ASP A 123 -7.46 -14.64 2.14
CA ASP A 123 -6.87 -15.02 3.41
C ASP A 123 -5.45 -14.42 3.49
N LEU A 124 -5.32 -13.35 4.27
CA LEU A 124 -4.12 -12.51 4.32
C LEU A 124 -3.42 -12.64 5.68
N ARG A 125 -2.15 -13.00 5.64
CA ARG A 125 -1.24 -12.90 6.78
C ARG A 125 -0.46 -11.60 6.71
N HIS A 126 -0.45 -10.83 7.79
CA HIS A 126 0.27 -9.56 7.88
C HIS A 126 1.52 -9.70 8.77
N THR A 127 2.64 -9.15 8.31
CA THR A 127 3.93 -9.17 9.03
C THR A 127 4.65 -7.82 8.93
N GLY A 128 5.72 -7.62 9.70
CA GLY A 128 6.48 -6.37 9.72
C GLY A 128 5.82 -5.29 10.59
N TYR A 129 5.88 -4.03 10.16
CA TYR A 129 5.19 -2.91 10.81
C TYR A 129 3.71 -2.92 10.43
N VAL A 130 2.95 -3.89 10.95
CA VAL A 130 1.54 -4.08 10.63
C VAL A 130 0.74 -2.84 11.07
N PRO A 131 -0.05 -2.21 10.18
CA PRO A 131 -0.94 -1.11 10.54
C PRO A 131 -1.87 -1.46 11.70
N GLU A 132 -2.18 -0.50 12.57
CA GLU A 132 -3.00 -0.76 13.76
C GLU A 132 -4.40 -1.25 13.40
N ILE A 133 -4.97 -0.74 12.30
CA ILE A 133 -6.26 -1.21 11.81
C ILE A 133 -6.26 -2.71 11.45
N LEU A 134 -5.11 -3.26 11.05
CA LEU A 134 -4.92 -4.66 10.68
C LEU A 134 -4.38 -5.54 11.82
N ALA A 135 -3.69 -4.95 12.80
CA ALA A 135 -3.06 -5.68 13.89
C ALA A 135 -4.06 -6.41 14.82
N GLY A 136 -5.36 -6.13 14.66
CA GLY A 136 -6.38 -6.54 15.60
C GLY A 136 -6.20 -5.76 16.89
N LYS A 137 -7.29 -5.23 17.45
CA LYS A 137 -7.27 -4.96 18.89
C LYS A 137 -7.05 -6.31 19.55
N VAL A 138 -5.82 -6.62 19.96
CA VAL A 138 -5.58 -7.53 21.08
C VAL A 138 -6.22 -6.83 22.27
N LYS A 139 -7.54 -6.98 22.41
CA LYS A 139 -8.20 -6.78 23.68
C LYS A 139 -7.56 -7.82 24.60
N LYS A 140 -6.61 -7.37 25.42
CA LYS A 140 -6.39 -8.02 26.70
C LYS A 140 -7.68 -7.99 27.50
#